data_AF-A0A5N4CYS9-F1
#
_entry.id   AF-A0A5N4CYS9-F1
#
_cell.length_a   1.000
_cell.length_b   1.000
_cell.length_c   1.000
_cell.angle_alpha   90.00
_cell.angle_beta   90.00
_cell.angle_gamma   90.00
#
_symmetry.space_group_name_H-M   'P 1'
#
loop_
_entity.id
_entity.type
_entity.pdbx_description
1 polymer ?
#
loop_
_entity_poly.entity_id
_entity_poly.type
_entity_poly.pdbx_seq_one_letter_code
_entity_poly.pdbx_strand_id
1 'polypeptide(L)' 'METQRASLSLGRWPLWLLLLGLAVPWASAQALSYREAVLRAVDRLNEQSSDPNLYRLLELDLPPKAEKD' A
#
# COMPACT_ATOMS: atom_id res chain seq x y z
N MET A 1 27.95 -22.44 -36.17
CA MET A 1 28.21 -21.32 -35.24
C MET A 1 26.87 -20.62 -35.02
N GLU A 2 25.99 -21.20 -34.21
CA GLU A 2 24.59 -20.78 -34.11
C GLU A 2 24.14 -20.76 -32.65
N THR A 3 24.44 -19.69 -31.92
CA THR A 3 23.84 -19.45 -30.59
C THR A 3 23.78 -17.95 -30.29
N GLN A 4 22.98 -17.20 -31.06
CA GLN A 4 22.72 -15.77 -30.78
C GLN A 4 21.26 -15.34 -30.99
N ARG A 5 20.30 -16.27 -31.11
CA ARG A 5 18.87 -15.92 -31.28
C ARG A 5 17.97 -16.24 -30.09
N ALA A 6 18.49 -16.83 -29.02
CA ALA A 6 17.70 -17.13 -27.82
C ALA A 6 17.61 -15.94 -26.84
N SER A 7 18.39 -14.88 -27.03
CA SER A 7 18.49 -13.75 -26.09
C SER A 7 17.46 -12.64 -26.32
N LEU A 8 16.75 -12.61 -27.47
CA LEU A 8 15.87 -11.50 -27.83
C LEU A 8 14.42 -11.63 -27.33
N SER A 9 13.97 -12.82 -26.91
CA SER A 9 12.61 -12.99 -26.32
C SER A 9 12.58 -12.88 -24.79
N LEU A 10 13.75 -12.92 -24.14
CA LEU A 10 13.88 -12.82 -22.68
C LEU A 10 13.94 -11.38 -22.17
N GLY A 11 14.01 -10.36 -23.04
CA GLY A 11 14.17 -8.95 -22.65
C GLY A 11 12.89 -8.25 -22.19
N ARG A 12 11.70 -8.76 -22.54
CA ARG A 12 10.40 -8.10 -22.20
C ARG A 12 9.80 -8.57 -20.88
N TRP A 13 9.94 -9.85 -20.54
CA TRP A 13 9.45 -10.42 -19.28
C TRP A 13 10.06 -9.80 -18.01
N PRO A 14 11.39 -9.62 -17.88
CA PRO A 14 11.98 -9.03 -16.68
C PRO A 14 11.57 -7.57 -16.52
N LEU A 15 11.33 -6.87 -17.62
CA LEU A 15 10.86 -5.48 -17.63
C LEU A 15 9.43 -5.36 -17.06
N TRP A 16 8.53 -6.28 -17.42
CA TRP A 16 7.20 -6.36 -16.83
C TRP A 16 7.21 -6.74 -15.35
N LEU A 17 8.07 -7.67 -14.93
CA LEU A 17 8.21 -8.05 -13.52
C LEU A 17 8.76 -6.90 -12.67
N LEU A 18 9.72 -6.13 -13.19
CA LEU A 18 10.23 -4.91 -12.55
C LEU A 18 9.14 -3.84 -12.40
N LEU A 19 8.33 -3.61 -13.45
CA LEU A 19 7.21 -2.67 -13.39
C LEU A 19 6.13 -3.12 -12.37
N LEU A 20 5.82 -4.41 -12.31
CA LEU A 20 4.90 -4.97 -11.31
C LEU A 20 5.45 -4.81 -9.89
N GLY A 21 6.74 -5.10 -9.70
CA GLY A 21 7.43 -4.92 -8.42
C GLY A 21 7.56 -3.47 -7.97
N LEU A 22 7.46 -2.49 -8.87
CA LEU A 22 7.46 -1.06 -8.54
C LEU A 22 6.05 -0.52 -8.24
N ALA A 23 5.02 -1.03 -8.92
CA ALA A 23 3.62 -0.63 -8.68
C ALA A 23 3.08 -1.13 -7.32
N VAL A 24 3.49 -2.32 -6.88
CA VAL A 24 3.04 -2.93 -5.61
C VAL A 24 3.44 -2.09 -4.38
N PRO A 25 4.70 -1.62 -4.24
CA PRO A 25 5.13 -0.73 -3.15
C PRO A 25 4.35 0.58 -3.11
N TRP A 26 4.00 1.16 -4.26
CA TRP A 26 3.31 2.45 -4.31
C TRP A 26 1.87 2.35 -3.80
N ALA A 27 1.12 1.37 -4.28
CA ALA A 27 -0.24 1.12 -3.81
C ALA A 27 -0.25 0.71 -2.32
N SER A 28 0.74 -0.10 -1.90
CA SER A 28 0.91 -0.48 -0.50
C SER A 28 1.26 0.71 0.38
N ALA A 29 2.11 1.63 -0.07
CA ALA A 29 2.49 2.82 0.70
C ALA A 29 1.29 3.74 0.99
N GLN A 30 0.38 3.90 0.03
CA GLN A 30 -0.81 4.74 0.21
C GLN A 30 -1.88 4.06 1.09
N ALA A 31 -2.06 2.75 0.96
CA ALA A 31 -2.93 1.98 1.85
C ALA A 31 -2.39 1.90 3.28
N LEU A 32 -1.06 1.75 3.44
CA LEU A 32 -0.39 1.80 4.73
C LEU A 32 -0.54 3.19 5.36
N SER A 33 -0.43 4.29 4.60
CA SER A 33 -0.56 5.63 5.17
C SER A 33 -1.97 5.91 5.71
N TYR A 34 -3.03 5.44 5.02
CA TYR A 34 -4.40 5.62 5.52
C TYR A 34 -4.64 4.80 6.79
N ARG A 35 -4.23 3.52 6.80
CA ARG A 35 -4.36 2.66 7.98
C ARG A 35 -3.58 3.21 9.17
N GLU A 36 -2.36 3.70 8.95
CA GLU A 36 -1.54 4.32 10.00
C GLU A 36 -2.16 5.61 10.53
N ALA A 37 -2.74 6.44 9.66
CA ALA A 37 -3.44 7.66 10.08
C ALA A 37 -4.66 7.34 10.95
N VAL A 38 -5.45 6.31 10.59
CA VAL A 38 -6.61 5.89 11.38
C VAL A 38 -6.18 5.31 12.72
N LEU A 39 -5.14 4.47 12.76
CA LEU A 39 -4.61 3.96 14.03
C LEU A 39 -4.11 5.09 14.94
N ARG A 40 -3.38 6.06 14.38
CA ARG A 40 -2.95 7.25 15.13
C ARG A 40 -4.13 8.07 15.65
N ALA A 41 -5.22 8.16 14.89
CA ALA A 41 -6.43 8.84 15.33
C ALA A 41 -7.13 8.07 16.48
N VAL A 42 -7.16 6.73 16.42
CA VAL A 42 -7.67 5.89 17.52
C VAL A 42 -6.82 6.03 18.78
N ASP A 43 -5.49 6.09 18.65
CA ASP A 43 -4.60 6.33 19.79
C ASP A 43 -4.87 7.70 20.43
N ARG A 44 -4.95 8.77 19.61
CA ARG A 44 -5.34 10.11 20.05
C ARG A 44 -6.71 10.13 20.72
N LEU A 45 -7.68 9.39 20.19
CA LEU A 45 -9.01 9.26 20.79
C LEU A 45 -8.92 8.62 22.18
N ASN A 46 -8.12 7.57 22.34
CA ASN A 46 -7.91 6.92 23.63
C ASN A 46 -7.23 7.85 24.65
N GLU A 47 -6.26 8.66 24.21
CA GLU A 47 -5.60 9.65 25.08
C GLU A 47 -6.55 10.76 25.56
N GLN A 48 -7.48 11.17 24.70
CA GLN A 48 -8.45 12.24 24.99
C GLN A 48 -9.72 11.72 25.68
N SER A 49 -9.96 10.42 25.64
CA SER A 49 -11.12 9.79 26.24
C SER A 49 -10.94 9.69 27.75
N SER A 50 -12.00 10.03 28.49
CA SER A 50 -12.10 9.77 29.93
C SER A 50 -12.68 8.39 30.24
N ASP A 51 -12.97 7.58 29.21
CA ASP A 51 -13.47 6.22 29.38
C ASP A 51 -12.38 5.32 30.00
N PRO A 52 -12.71 4.48 30.99
CA PRO A 52 -11.76 3.50 31.53
C PRO A 52 -11.34 2.43 30.52
N ASN A 53 -12.05 2.25 29.40
CA ASN A 53 -11.76 1.25 28.39
C ASN A 53 -10.99 1.82 27.20
N LEU A 54 -9.98 1.08 26.75
CA LEU A 54 -9.25 1.38 25.53
C LEU A 54 -10.02 0.88 24.30
N TYR A 55 -10.12 1.73 23.31
CA TYR A 55 -10.73 1.42 22.03
C TYR A 55 -9.68 0.90 21.05
N ARG A 56 -10.06 -0.11 20.26
CA ARG A 56 -9.24 -0.63 19.15
C ARG A 56 -10.00 -0.52 17.85
N LEU A 57 -9.27 -0.35 16.75
CA LEU A 57 -9.86 -0.37 15.42
C LEU A 57 -10.44 -1.76 15.12
N LEU A 58 -11.76 -1.84 14.90
CA LEU A 58 -12.47 -3.09 14.61
C LEU A 58 -12.44 -3.40 13.11
N GLU A 59 -12.91 -2.45 12.32
CA GLU A 59 -12.96 -2.52 10.86
C GLU A 59 -12.51 -1.18 10.29
N LEU A 60 -11.80 -1.22 9.17
CA LEU A 60 -11.31 -0.03 8.48
C LEU A 60 -12.14 0.16 7.22
N ASP A 61 -12.88 1.27 7.15
CA ASP A 61 -13.61 1.64 5.96
C ASP A 61 -12.65 1.93 4.78
N LEU A 62 -13.18 1.84 3.55
CA LEU A 62 -12.41 2.24 2.37
C LEU A 62 -12.03 3.72 2.49
N PRO A 63 -10.78 4.09 2.15
CA PRO A 63 -10.37 5.48 2.16
C PRO A 63 -11.30 6.27 1.24
N PRO A 64 -11.73 7.49 1.65
CA PRO A 64 -12.51 8.34 0.77
C PRO A 64 -11.71 8.53 -0.52
N LYS A 65 -12.40 8.44 -1.67
CA LYS A 65 -11.76 8.80 -2.94
C LYS A 65 -11.25 10.22 -2.75
N ALA A 66 -9.95 10.42 -2.92
CA ALA A 66 -9.40 11.76 -2.99
C ALA A 66 -10.14 12.46 -4.14
N GLU A 67 -11.08 13.34 -3.78
CA GLU A 67 -11.69 14.24 -4.72
C GLU A 67 -10.51 15.05 -5.26
N LYS A 68 -10.15 14.76 -6.50
CA LYS A 68 -9.15 15.56 -7.20
C LYS A 68 -9.89 16.83 -7.55
N ASP A 69 -9.65 17.89 -6.76
CA ASP A 69 -10.02 19.26 -7.11
C ASP A 69 -9.51 19.62 -8.52
#